data_AF-A0A4S9LP35-F1
#
_entry.id   AF-A0A4S9LP35-F1
#
_cell.length_a   1.000
_cell.length_b   1.000
_cell.length_c   1.000
_cell.angle_alpha   90.00
_cell.angle_beta   90.00
_cell.angle_gamma   90.00
#
_symmetry.space_group_name_H-M   'P 1'
#
loop_
_entity.id
_entity.type
_entity.pdbx_description
1 polymer ?
#
loop_
_entity_poly.entity_id
_entity_poly.type
_entity_poly.pdbx_seq_one_letter_code
_entity_poly.pdbx_strand_id
1 'polypeptide(L)'
;MINPTYLAQRTRSSVNWNDAQKRVLKSYREWVRAAPEIQQMYSLNMPISAIRTKMRQEFERHRYVQQLKTVDVLLFNSHQEYQETLNFWKQLTHVLKYFRAEEDPKAALPKNFIQGFLEVRKAPHQHHMPISSFL
;
A
#
# COMPACT_ATOMS: atom_id res chain seq x y z
N MET A 1 0.36 31.16 12.12
CA MET A 1 1.42 30.13 12.20
C MET A 1 0.90 28.86 11.55
N ILE A 2 1.71 28.16 10.75
CA ILE A 2 1.33 26.88 10.13
C ILE A 2 1.92 25.76 11.00
N ASN A 3 1.04 24.98 11.65
CA ASN A 3 1.45 23.88 12.53
C ASN A 3 1.45 22.55 11.74
N PRO A 4 2.37 21.62 12.07
CA PRO A 4 2.41 20.31 11.43
C PRO A 4 1.17 19.47 11.79
N THR A 5 0.78 18.57 10.87
CA THR A 5 -0.31 17.62 11.08
C THR A 5 0.04 16.56 12.12
N TYR A 6 -0.97 15.87 12.64
CA TYR A 6 -0.76 14.71 13.52
C TYR A 6 0.12 13.67 12.81
N LEU A 7 1.09 13.13 13.56
CA LEU A 7 2.12 12.17 13.10
C LEU A 7 3.09 12.70 12.01
N ALA A 8 3.12 14.00 11.75
CA ALA A 8 4.09 14.59 10.84
C ALA A 8 5.53 14.33 11.31
N GLN A 9 6.40 13.95 10.37
CA GLN A 9 7.82 13.75 10.63
C GLN A 9 8.64 14.54 9.63
N ARG A 10 9.73 15.16 10.10
CA ARG A 10 10.69 15.84 9.23
C ARG A 10 11.44 14.82 8.36
N THR A 11 11.41 15.04 7.05
CA THR A 11 12.20 14.25 6.10
C THR A 11 13.69 14.42 6.34
N ARG A 12 14.41 13.30 6.37
CA ARG A 12 15.87 13.26 6.46
C ARG A 12 16.42 12.08 5.66
N SER A 13 17.65 12.21 5.19
CA SER A 13 18.40 11.11 4.58
C SER A 13 19.19 10.32 5.62
N SER A 14 19.42 9.04 5.32
CA SER A 14 20.21 8.15 6.18
C SER A 14 21.69 8.45 6.00
N VAL A 15 22.43 8.47 7.11
CA VAL A 15 23.89 8.71 7.07
C VAL A 15 24.63 7.47 6.56
N ASN A 16 24.14 6.29 6.94
CA ASN A 16 24.69 5.00 6.55
C ASN A 16 23.61 3.90 6.64
N TRP A 17 23.98 2.67 6.29
CA TRP A 17 23.07 1.51 6.32
C TRP A 17 22.55 1.16 7.71
N ASN A 18 23.34 1.33 8.76
CA ASN A 18 22.91 1.03 10.13
C ASN A 18 21.80 1.99 10.59
N ASP A 19 21.91 3.27 10.25
CA ASP A 19 20.85 4.28 10.48
C ASP A 19 19.60 3.94 9.66
N ALA A 20 19.74 3.61 8.37
CA ALA A 20 18.61 3.19 7.53
C ALA A 20 17.91 1.95 8.10
N GLN A 21 18.65 0.92 8.51
CA GLN A 21 18.08 -0.30 9.08
C GLN A 21 17.27 -0.02 10.34
N LYS A 22 17.78 0.83 11.24
CA LYS A 22 17.05 1.24 12.45
C LYS A 22 15.75 1.97 12.10
N ARG A 23 15.77 2.83 11.09
CA ARG A 23 14.58 3.57 10.60
C ARG A 23 13.55 2.64 9.98
N VAL A 24 13.98 1.67 9.16
CA VAL A 24 13.11 0.64 8.58
C VAL A 24 12.45 -0.19 9.67
N LEU A 25 13.21 -0.66 10.66
CA LEU A 25 12.68 -1.44 11.78
C LEU A 25 11.71 -0.61 12.65
N LYS A 26 11.98 0.68 12.85
CA LYS A 26 11.05 1.59 13.55
C LYS A 26 9.74 1.69 12.79
N SER A 27 9.79 2.03 11.50
CA SER A 27 8.61 2.14 10.64
C SER A 27 7.81 0.84 10.60
N TYR A 28 8.48 -0.32 10.48
CA TYR A 28 7.82 -1.62 10.52
C TYR A 28 7.08 -1.87 11.84
N ARG A 29 7.70 -1.55 12.97
CA ARG A 29 7.07 -1.71 14.29
C ARG A 29 5.87 -0.78 14.47
N GLU A 30 5.92 0.44 13.95
CA GLU A 30 4.81 1.40 13.97
C GLU A 30 3.60 0.82 13.22
N TRP A 31 3.81 0.35 11.98
CA TRP A 31 2.76 -0.32 11.21
C TRP A 31 2.14 -1.52 11.94
N VAL A 32 2.96 -2.45 12.43
CA VAL A 32 2.46 -3.67 13.10
C VAL A 32 1.65 -3.37 14.37
N ARG A 33 2.01 -2.29 15.09
CA ARG A 33 1.29 -1.82 16.28
C ARG A 33 0.00 -1.10 15.93
N ALA A 34 -0.04 -0.34 14.83
CA ALA A 34 -1.23 0.35 14.34
C ALA A 34 -2.28 -0.58 13.74
N ALA A 35 -1.95 -1.84 13.45
CA ALA A 35 -2.88 -2.78 12.80
C ALA A 35 -4.28 -2.91 13.46
N PRO A 36 -4.43 -3.00 14.80
CA PRO A 36 -5.76 -3.04 15.44
C PRO A 36 -6.56 -1.75 15.24
N GLU A 37 -5.90 -0.59 15.32
CA GLU A 37 -6.52 0.72 15.09
C GLU A 37 -7.00 0.86 13.65
N ILE A 38 -6.18 0.46 12.68
CA ILE A 38 -6.53 0.44 11.26
C ILE A 38 -7.73 -0.48 11.01
N GLN A 39 -7.75 -1.68 11.61
CA GLN A 39 -8.87 -2.61 11.49
C GLN A 39 -10.18 -1.99 11.97
N GLN A 40 -10.16 -1.35 13.14
CA GLN A 40 -11.33 -0.73 13.74
C GLN A 40 -11.80 0.49 12.96
N MET A 41 -10.88 1.40 12.62
CA MET A 41 -11.18 2.65 11.94
C MET A 41 -11.75 2.45 10.53
N TYR A 42 -11.28 1.41 9.83
CA TYR A 42 -11.77 1.05 8.49
C TYR A 42 -12.82 -0.07 8.49
N SER A 43 -13.23 -0.57 9.66
CA SER A 43 -14.16 -1.70 9.79
C SER A 43 -13.80 -2.89 8.89
N LEU A 44 -12.52 -3.28 8.89
CA LEU A 44 -12.02 -4.35 8.02
C LEU A 44 -12.56 -5.72 8.48
N ASN A 45 -13.16 -6.46 7.54
CA ASN A 45 -13.70 -7.81 7.75
C ASN A 45 -12.62 -8.91 7.73
N MET A 46 -11.47 -8.66 8.35
CA MET A 46 -10.36 -9.62 8.41
C MET A 46 -9.62 -9.55 9.74
N PRO A 47 -8.99 -10.66 10.17
CA PRO A 47 -8.28 -10.67 11.43
C PRO A 47 -7.03 -9.77 11.39
N ILE A 48 -6.66 -9.21 12.55
CA ILE A 48 -5.46 -8.36 12.71
C ILE A 48 -4.19 -9.09 12.22
N SER A 49 -4.14 -10.42 12.34
CA SER A 49 -3.04 -11.24 11.83
C SER A 49 -2.87 -11.14 10.31
N ALA A 50 -3.98 -11.09 9.54
CA ALA A 50 -3.94 -10.92 8.09
C ALA A 50 -3.37 -9.54 7.72
N ILE A 51 -3.84 -8.48 8.41
CA ILE A 51 -3.34 -7.11 8.22
C ILE A 51 -1.83 -7.03 8.50
N ARG A 52 -1.37 -7.59 9.62
CA ARG A 52 0.07 -7.64 9.96
C ARG A 52 0.88 -8.45 8.96
N THR A 53 0.30 -9.52 8.41
CA THR A 53 0.93 -10.33 7.36
C THR A 53 1.09 -9.51 6.09
N LYS A 54 0.06 -8.74 5.70
CA LYS A 54 0.12 -7.83 4.55
C LYS A 54 1.18 -6.75 4.74
N MET A 55 1.25 -6.14 5.92
CA MET A 55 2.32 -5.18 6.25
C MET A 55 3.71 -5.82 6.09
N ARG A 56 3.90 -7.05 6.58
CA ARG A 56 5.16 -7.79 6.36
C ARG A 56 5.45 -7.99 4.87
N GLN A 57 4.47 -8.40 4.08
CA GLN A 57 4.65 -8.59 2.64
C GLN A 57 5.12 -7.32 1.93
N GLU A 58 4.54 -6.16 2.24
CA GLU A 58 4.92 -4.88 1.62
C GLU A 58 6.35 -4.44 2.00
N PHE A 59 6.78 -4.69 3.24
CA PHE A 59 8.15 -4.46 3.65
C PHE A 59 9.13 -5.45 2.99
N GLU A 60 8.77 -6.73 2.91
CA GLU A 60 9.60 -7.76 2.26
C GLU A 60 9.71 -7.56 0.74
N ARG A 61 8.70 -6.97 0.09
CA ARG A 61 8.72 -6.62 -1.34
C ARG A 61 9.95 -5.80 -1.73
N HIS A 62 10.47 -4.99 -0.81
CA HIS A 62 11.62 -4.11 -1.06
C HIS A 62 12.90 -4.57 -0.32
N ARG A 63 12.95 -5.82 0.17
CA ARG A 63 14.07 -6.35 0.97
C ARG A 63 15.43 -6.28 0.26
N TYR A 64 15.46 -6.44 -1.06
CA TYR A 64 16.70 -6.52 -1.84
C TYR A 64 17.14 -5.20 -2.45
N VAL A 65 16.59 -4.06 -2.01
CA VAL A 65 17.02 -2.73 -2.48
C VAL A 65 18.43 -2.42 -1.97
N GLN A 66 19.38 -2.29 -2.90
CA GLN A 66 20.80 -2.08 -2.58
C GLN A 66 21.22 -0.61 -2.55
N GLN A 67 20.32 0.32 -2.88
CA GLN A 67 20.63 1.75 -2.98
C GLN A 67 20.08 2.50 -1.78
N LEU A 68 20.96 3.11 -0.97
CA LEU A 68 20.57 3.80 0.28
C LEU A 68 19.57 4.93 0.04
N LYS A 69 19.75 5.72 -1.02
CA LYS A 69 18.84 6.81 -1.41
C LYS A 69 17.43 6.30 -1.71
N THR A 70 17.33 5.14 -2.36
CA THR A 70 16.06 4.50 -2.67
C THR A 70 15.35 4.04 -1.40
N VAL A 71 16.09 3.53 -0.42
CA VAL A 71 15.54 3.19 0.91
C VAL A 71 14.99 4.42 1.62
N ASP A 72 15.67 5.57 1.54
CA ASP A 72 15.17 6.82 2.12
C ASP A 72 13.85 7.28 1.48
N VAL A 73 13.73 7.17 0.15
CA VAL A 73 12.47 7.47 -0.56
C VAL A 73 11.36 6.50 -0.15
N LEU A 74 11.66 5.20 -0.05
CA LEU A 74 10.69 4.20 0.40
C LEU A 74 10.23 4.44 1.85
N LEU A 75 11.15 4.84 2.74
CA LEU A 75 10.82 5.24 4.11
C LEU A 75 9.94 6.48 4.16
N PHE A 76 10.22 7.47 3.30
CA PHE A 76 9.38 8.66 3.19
C PHE A 76 7.97 8.30 2.71
N ASN A 77 7.85 7.53 1.63
CA ASN A 77 6.56 7.07 1.11
C ASN A 77 5.79 6.24 2.16
N SER A 78 6.47 5.32 2.87
CA SER A 78 5.87 4.53 3.96
C SER A 78 5.31 5.44 5.07
N HIS A 79 6.02 6.51 5.43
CA HIS A 79 5.56 7.45 6.45
C HIS A 79 4.38 8.31 5.98
N GLN A 80 4.36 8.71 4.70
CA GLN A 80 3.19 9.38 4.10
C GLN A 80 1.96 8.46 4.12
N GLU A 81 2.13 7.22 3.68
CA GLU A 81 1.07 6.21 3.71
C GLU A 81 0.53 5.98 5.12
N TYR A 82 1.42 5.94 6.12
CA TYR A 82 1.07 5.78 7.52
C TYR A 82 0.24 6.95 8.05
N GLN A 83 0.66 8.19 7.76
CA GLN A 83 -0.10 9.38 8.12
C GLN A 83 -1.46 9.43 7.44
N GLU A 84 -1.53 9.17 6.14
CA GLU A 84 -2.79 9.17 5.38
C GLU A 84 -3.79 8.12 5.92
N THR A 85 -3.27 7.00 6.41
CA THR A 85 -4.08 5.92 6.97
C THR A 85 -4.58 6.28 8.36
N LEU A 86 -3.69 6.69 9.28
CA LEU A 86 -4.07 6.97 10.68
C LEU A 86 -4.78 8.31 10.88
N ASN A 87 -4.56 9.28 10.00
CA ASN A 87 -5.34 10.52 10.00
C ASN A 87 -6.70 10.37 9.29
N PHE A 88 -7.04 9.16 8.83
CA PHE A 88 -8.26 8.85 8.10
C PHE A 88 -8.47 9.73 6.84
N TRP A 89 -7.38 10.05 6.15
CA TRP A 89 -7.43 10.77 4.87
C TRP A 89 -7.77 9.82 3.72
N LYS A 90 -7.46 8.53 3.87
CA LYS A 90 -7.83 7.47 2.93
C LYS A 90 -9.25 6.98 3.16
N GLN A 91 -9.92 6.65 2.06
CA GLN A 91 -11.16 5.85 2.08
C GLN A 91 -10.85 4.34 2.08
N LEU A 92 -11.83 3.54 2.54
CA LEU A 92 -11.75 2.07 2.63
C LEU A 92 -11.24 1.40 1.34
N THR A 93 -11.68 1.87 0.17
CA THR A 93 -11.27 1.35 -1.14
C THR A 93 -9.75 1.42 -1.37
N HIS A 94 -9.08 2.44 -0.84
CA HIS A 94 -7.63 2.60 -0.94
C HIS A 94 -6.90 1.58 -0.05
N VAL A 95 -7.43 1.29 1.14
CA VAL A 95 -6.88 0.28 2.04
C VAL A 95 -7.09 -1.13 1.46
N LEU A 96 -8.29 -1.43 0.98
CA LEU A 96 -8.61 -2.72 0.35
C LEU A 96 -7.79 -3.00 -0.92
N LYS A 97 -7.25 -1.95 -1.58
CA LYS A 97 -6.35 -2.12 -2.73
C LYS A 97 -5.14 -3.02 -2.42
N TYR A 98 -4.63 -2.99 -1.18
CA TYR A 98 -3.51 -3.84 -0.76
C TYR A 98 -3.89 -5.32 -0.68
N PHE A 99 -5.18 -5.65 -0.54
CA PHE A 99 -5.70 -7.00 -0.39
C PHE A 99 -6.32 -7.58 -1.66
N ARG A 100 -6.33 -6.83 -2.78
CA ARG A 100 -6.98 -7.26 -4.04
C ARG A 100 -6.57 -8.63 -4.55
N ALA A 101 -5.30 -9.00 -4.41
CA ALA A 101 -4.81 -10.31 -4.86
C ALA A 101 -5.38 -11.48 -4.03
N GLU A 102 -5.83 -11.20 -2.80
CA GLU A 102 -6.47 -12.18 -1.91
C GLU A 102 -7.99 -12.26 -2.17
N GLU A 103 -8.60 -11.15 -2.60
CA GLU A 103 -10.05 -11.08 -2.90
C GLU A 103 -10.43 -11.60 -4.30
N ASP A 104 -9.64 -11.29 -5.34
CA ASP A 104 -9.95 -11.71 -6.71
C ASP A 104 -8.77 -12.49 -7.34
N PRO A 105 -8.89 -13.83 -7.43
CA PRO A 105 -7.92 -14.67 -8.14
C PRO A 105 -7.75 -14.33 -9.63
N LYS A 106 -8.73 -13.64 -10.25
CA LYS A 106 -8.64 -13.15 -11.64
C LYS A 106 -7.86 -11.84 -11.76
N ALA A 107 -7.67 -11.12 -10.65
CA ALA A 107 -6.79 -9.95 -10.61
C ALA A 107 -5.30 -10.33 -10.56
N ALA A 108 -4.98 -11.59 -10.30
CA ALA A 108 -3.62 -12.10 -10.43
C ALA A 108 -3.19 -12.13 -11.90
N LEU A 109 -1.92 -11.82 -12.18
CA LEU A 109 -1.41 -11.93 -13.54
C LEU A 109 -1.60 -13.36 -14.08
N PRO A 110 -1.95 -13.52 -15.37
CA PRO A 110 -2.12 -14.83 -15.98
C PRO A 110 -0.83 -15.63 -15.83
N LYS A 111 -0.96 -16.87 -15.36
CA LYS A 111 0.20 -17.71 -15.01
C LYS A 111 1.03 -18.10 -16.24
N ASN A 112 0.38 -18.16 -17.41
CA ASN A 112 0.98 -18.58 -18.68
C ASN A 112 0.63 -17.61 -19.80
N PHE A 113 1.52 -17.53 -20.80
CA PHE A 113 1.35 -16.67 -21.98
C PHE A 113 0.01 -16.88 -22.69
N ILE A 114 -0.41 -18.14 -22.94
CA ILE A 114 -1.67 -18.45 -23.65
C ILE A 114 -2.89 -17.92 -22.88
N GLN A 115 -2.88 -18.02 -21.55
CA GLN A 115 -3.97 -17.50 -20.73
C GLN A 115 -4.06 -15.98 -20.83
N GLY A 116 -2.93 -15.28 -20.73
CA GLY A 116 -2.88 -13.82 -20.90
C GLY A 116 -3.27 -13.37 -22.31
N PHE A 117 -2.83 -14.11 -23.33
CA PHE A 117 -3.20 -13.83 -24.72
C PHE A 117 -4.72 -13.94 -24.96
N LEU A 118 -5.38 -14.94 -24.37
CA LEU A 118 -6.83 -15.13 -24.49
C LEU A 118 -7.62 -14.08 -23.69
N GLU A 119 -7.12 -13.64 -22.54
CA GLU A 119 -7.77 -12.61 -21.70
C GLU A 119 -7.73 -11.24 -22.37
N VAL A 120 -6.62 -10.86 -23.01
CA VAL A 120 -6.51 -9.61 -23.78
C VAL A 120 -7.56 -9.54 -24.91
N ARG A 121 -7.86 -10.68 -25.56
CA ARG A 121 -8.85 -10.74 -26.65
C ARG A 121 -10.31 -10.65 -26.17
N LYS A 122 -10.57 -10.92 -24.89
CA LYS A 122 -11.92 -10.87 -24.28
C LYS A 122 -12.26 -9.51 -23.67
N ALA A 123 -11.31 -8.58 -23.56
CA ALA A 123 -11.60 -7.23 -23.12
C ALA A 123 -12.57 -6.58 -24.12
N PRO A 124 -13.81 -6.21 -23.72
CA PRO A 124 -14.69 -5.48 -24.61
C PRO A 124 -14.00 -4.18 -25.00
N HIS A 125 -13.92 -3.90 -26.31
CA HIS A 125 -13.67 -2.54 -26.76
C HIS A 125 -14.70 -1.66 -26.04
N GLN A 126 -14.23 -0.74 -25.20
CA GLN A 126 -15.08 0.27 -24.60
C GLN A 126 -15.63 1.13 -25.76
N HIS A 127 -16.74 0.70 -26.35
CA HIS A 127 -17.58 1.59 -27.13
C HIS A 127 -18.01 2.69 -26.16
N HIS A 128 -17.58 3.91 -26.45
CA HIS A 128 -18.12 5.13 -25.87
C HIS A 128 -19.65 4.96 -25.77
N MET A 129 -20.18 5.06 -24.57
CA MET A 129 -21.63 5.16 -24.36
C MET A 129 -22.02 6.59 -24.73
N PRO A 130 -22.94 6.81 -25.69
CA PRO A 130 -23.42 8.15 -25.97
C PRO A 130 -24.19 8.69 -24.76
N ILE A 131 -23.98 9.99 -24.51
CA ILE A 131 -24.52 10.77 -23.38
C ILE A 131 -26.07 10.76 -23.30
N SER A 132 -26.77 10.29 -24.33
CA SER A 132 -28.24 10.22 -24.36
C SER A 132 -28.86 9.13 -23.47
N SER A 133 -28.06 8.40 -22.68
CA SER A 133 -28.55 7.36 -21.76
C SER A 133 -28.74 7.85 -20.32
N PHE A 134 -28.52 9.14 -20.07
CA PHE A 134 -28.70 9.80 -18.76
C PHE A 134 -29.81 10.86 -18.73
N LEU A 135 -30.67 10.91 -19.75
CA LEU A 135 -31.95 11.63 -19.76
C LEU A 135 -33.05 10.63 -20.11
#